data_AF-A0A7S0P3U0-F1
#
_entry.id   AF-A0A7S0P3U0-F1
#
_cell.length_a   1.000
_cell.length_b   1.000
_cell.length_c   1.000
_cell.angle_alpha   90.00
_cell.angle_beta   90.00
_cell.angle_gamma   90.00
#
_symmetry.space_group_name_H-M   'P 1'
#
loop_
_entity.id
_entity.type
_entity.pdbx_description
1 polymer ?
#
loop_
_entity_poly.entity_id
_entity_poly.type
_entity_poly.pdbx_seq_one_letter_code
_entity_poly.pdbx_strand_id
1 'polypeptide(L)'
;LRCFGGWEAIDIFCYFAHVRFSMPPAVWIEACHKRGVPCLGTIITEFDDGARDQAELLSDVDAHVEKLCALCEHYQFDGWLVNFESPLASGREGMGRVVEFLETLTICLKQRVGD
;
A
#
# COMPACT_ATOMS: atom_id res chain seq x y z
N LEU A 1 -22.48 6.06 1.97
CA LEU A 1 -22.17 4.62 1.99
C LEU A 1 -22.85 3.97 3.20
N ARG A 2 -23.95 3.22 3.00
CA ARG A 2 -24.54 2.33 4.03
C ARG A 2 -24.08 0.87 3.87
N CYS A 3 -23.09 0.62 3.01
CA CYS A 3 -22.73 -0.71 2.53
C CYS A 3 -21.78 -1.47 3.47
N PHE A 4 -21.09 -0.81 4.39
CA PHE A 4 -20.29 -1.45 5.43
C PHE A 4 -20.77 -0.98 6.80
N GLY A 5 -21.15 -1.93 7.66
CA GLY A 5 -21.70 -1.68 9.00
C GLY A 5 -20.81 -2.14 10.14
N GLY A 6 -19.71 -2.84 9.87
CA GLY A 6 -18.82 -3.45 10.87
C GLY A 6 -17.71 -2.53 11.36
N TRP A 7 -17.90 -1.20 11.34
CA TRP A 7 -16.85 -0.23 11.65
C TRP A 7 -16.29 -0.36 13.06
N GLU A 8 -17.14 -0.65 14.04
CA GLU A 8 -16.73 -0.81 15.46
C GLU A 8 -15.95 -2.11 15.72
N ALA A 9 -15.77 -2.95 14.71
CA ALA A 9 -15.11 -4.25 14.82
C ALA A 9 -13.82 -4.32 13.99
N ILE A 10 -13.34 -3.19 13.46
CA ILE A 10 -12.12 -3.14 12.65
C ILE A 10 -11.17 -2.06 13.15
N ASP A 11 -9.87 -2.34 13.09
CA ASP A 11 -8.82 -1.37 13.39
C ASP A 11 -8.35 -0.63 12.14
N ILE A 12 -8.46 -1.27 10.97
CA ILE A 12 -7.94 -0.77 9.68
C ILE A 12 -8.91 -1.18 8.56
N PHE A 13 -9.10 -0.31 7.57
CA PHE A 13 -9.83 -0.61 6.34
C PHE A 13 -8.87 -0.66 5.14
N CYS A 14 -8.79 -1.81 4.46
CA CYS A 14 -8.00 -1.96 3.23
C CYS A 14 -8.91 -1.91 2.00
N TYR A 15 -8.73 -0.91 1.14
CA TYR A 15 -9.38 -0.85 -0.17
C TYR A 15 -8.66 -1.79 -1.15
N PHE A 16 -9.23 -2.97 -1.35
CA PHE A 16 -8.62 -4.06 -2.13
C PHE A 16 -9.20 -4.17 -3.53
N ALA A 17 -8.32 -4.34 -4.52
CA ALA A 17 -8.68 -4.70 -5.89
C ALA A 17 -7.51 -5.43 -6.58
N HIS A 18 -7.83 -6.23 -7.61
CA HIS A 18 -6.86 -6.93 -8.45
C HIS A 18 -6.29 -6.01 -9.54
N VAL A 19 -5.74 -4.86 -9.11
CA VAL A 19 -5.05 -3.89 -9.96
C VAL A 19 -3.81 -3.42 -9.21
N ARG A 20 -2.67 -3.38 -9.92
CA ARG A 20 -1.31 -3.19 -9.36
C ARG A 20 -1.20 -2.14 -8.28
N PHE A 21 -1.78 -0.96 -8.51
CA PHE A 21 -1.91 0.12 -7.54
C PHE A 21 -3.37 0.52 -7.42
N SER A 22 -3.95 0.30 -6.25
CA SER A 22 -5.36 0.56 -5.96
C SER A 22 -5.49 1.59 -4.85
N MET A 23 -5.69 2.85 -5.21
CA MET A 23 -5.95 3.93 -4.25
C MET A 23 -7.41 3.90 -3.80
N PRO A 24 -7.71 4.13 -2.51
CA PRO A 24 -9.07 4.22 -2.03
C PRO A 24 -9.79 5.43 -2.64
N PRO A 25 -11.02 5.28 -3.17
CA PRO A 25 -11.85 6.40 -3.57
C PRO A 25 -12.13 7.33 -2.38
N ALA A 26 -12.22 8.64 -2.63
CA ALA A 26 -12.43 9.66 -1.58
C ALA A 26 -13.62 9.36 -0.64
N VAL A 27 -14.68 8.75 -1.16
CA VAL A 27 -15.85 8.38 -0.37
C VAL A 27 -15.53 7.32 0.71
N TRP A 28 -14.57 6.42 0.45
CA TRP A 28 -14.10 5.44 1.42
C TRP A 28 -13.14 6.06 2.43
N ILE A 29 -12.20 6.89 1.96
CA ILE A 29 -11.30 7.67 2.82
C ILE A 29 -12.11 8.46 3.85
N GLU A 30 -13.08 9.26 3.38
CA GLU A 30 -13.94 10.07 4.25
C GLU A 30 -14.74 9.21 5.24
N ALA A 31 -15.22 8.04 4.82
CA ALA A 31 -15.97 7.15 5.69
C ALA A 31 -15.11 6.55 6.81
N CYS A 32 -13.85 6.21 6.51
CA CYS A 32 -12.89 5.67 7.47
C CYS A 32 -12.44 6.76 8.46
N HIS A 33 -12.00 7.91 7.95
CA HIS A 33 -11.51 9.03 8.76
C HIS A 33 -12.57 9.59 9.70
N LYS A 34 -13.85 9.67 9.29
CA LYS A 34 -14.97 10.06 10.17
C LYS A 34 -15.16 9.16 11.38
N ARG A 35 -14.53 7.98 11.38
CA ARG A 35 -14.61 6.96 12.43
C ARG A 35 -13.27 6.70 13.10
N GLY A 36 -12.22 7.47 12.77
CA GLY A 36 -10.87 7.24 13.28
C GLY A 36 -10.25 5.92 12.83
N VAL A 37 -10.70 5.36 11.70
CA VAL A 37 -10.14 4.14 11.12
C VAL A 37 -9.18 4.53 9.97
N PRO A 38 -7.93 4.04 9.95
CA PRO A 38 -7.04 4.20 8.81
C PRO A 38 -7.57 3.51 7.55
N CYS A 39 -7.44 4.16 6.41
CA CYS A 39 -7.82 3.71 5.08
C CYS A 39 -6.58 3.44 4.23
N LEU A 40 -6.29 2.18 3.96
CA LEU A 40 -5.14 1.77 3.14
C LEU A 40 -5.55 1.52 1.69
N GLY A 41 -4.70 1.91 0.76
CA GLY A 41 -4.71 1.38 -0.60
C GLY A 41 -4.08 -0.02 -0.67
N THR A 42 -4.02 -0.59 -1.86
CA THR A 42 -3.36 -1.88 -2.10
C THR A 42 -2.30 -1.77 -3.19
N ILE A 43 -1.11 -2.30 -2.93
CA ILE A 43 -0.08 -2.61 -3.92
C ILE A 43 -0.08 -4.12 -4.10
N ILE A 44 -0.35 -4.61 -5.30
CA ILE A 44 -0.41 -6.04 -5.58
C ILE A 44 0.41 -6.40 -6.82
N THR A 45 1.12 -7.52 -6.77
CA THR A 45 1.80 -8.12 -7.93
C THR A 45 1.36 -9.57 -8.04
N GLU A 46 0.77 -9.95 -9.19
CA GLU A 46 0.13 -11.25 -9.36
C GLU A 46 0.68 -11.96 -10.61
N PHE A 47 0.68 -13.29 -10.58
CA PHE A 47 1.02 -14.17 -11.71
C PHE A 47 2.43 -13.93 -12.29
N ASP A 48 2.66 -14.38 -13.52
CA ASP A 48 3.97 -14.35 -14.18
C ASP A 48 4.47 -12.92 -14.43
N ASP A 49 3.57 -11.97 -14.69
CA ASP A 49 3.94 -10.56 -14.86
C ASP A 49 4.28 -9.87 -13.52
N GLY A 50 3.76 -10.38 -12.40
CA GLY A 50 4.00 -9.84 -11.06
C GLY A 50 5.48 -9.84 -10.67
N ALA A 51 6.25 -10.85 -11.10
CA ALA A 51 7.69 -10.90 -10.82
C ALA A 51 8.45 -9.74 -11.50
N ARG A 52 8.05 -9.35 -12.71
CA ARG A 52 8.63 -8.21 -13.43
C ARG A 52 8.25 -6.90 -12.76
N ASP A 53 6.97 -6.72 -12.45
CA ASP A 53 6.46 -5.50 -11.82
C ASP A 53 7.07 -5.26 -10.45
N GLN A 54 7.22 -6.33 -9.66
CA GLN A 54 7.90 -6.29 -8.38
C GLN A 54 9.38 -5.94 -8.55
N ALA A 55 10.09 -6.56 -9.49
CA ALA A 55 11.50 -6.24 -9.74
C ALA A 55 11.68 -4.76 -10.12
N GLU A 56 10.77 -4.20 -10.93
CA GLU A 56 10.76 -2.79 -11.28
C GLU A 56 10.51 -1.89 -10.06
N LEU A 57 9.49 -2.19 -9.25
CA LEU A 57 9.20 -1.47 -8.02
C LEU A 57 10.41 -1.45 -7.07
N LEU A 58 11.11 -2.57 -6.97
CA LEU A 58 12.28 -2.76 -6.11
C LEU A 58 13.60 -2.27 -6.73
N SER A 59 13.61 -1.83 -7.98
CA SER A 59 14.84 -1.41 -8.67
C SER A 59 15.41 -0.12 -8.09
N ASP A 60 14.54 0.83 -7.73
CA ASP A 60 14.85 2.11 -7.10
C ASP A 60 13.88 2.38 -5.94
N VAL A 61 14.22 1.83 -4.77
CA VAL A 61 13.36 1.86 -3.57
C VAL A 61 13.05 3.30 -3.15
N ASP A 62 14.06 4.17 -3.05
CA ASP A 62 13.89 5.53 -2.57
C ASP A 62 12.97 6.34 -3.48
N ALA A 63 13.19 6.29 -4.80
CA ALA A 63 12.38 7.04 -5.75
C ALA A 63 10.93 6.56 -5.81
N HIS A 64 10.68 5.25 -5.69
CA HIS A 64 9.33 4.70 -5.68
C HIS A 64 8.61 4.94 -4.36
N VAL A 65 9.28 4.78 -3.21
CA VAL A 65 8.71 5.11 -1.90
C VAL A 65 8.31 6.58 -1.83
N GLU A 66 9.15 7.50 -2.31
CA GLU A 66 8.83 8.93 -2.33
C GLU A 66 7.52 9.21 -3.08
N LYS A 67 7.32 8.57 -4.25
CA LYS A 67 6.07 8.70 -5.01
C LYS A 67 4.88 8.09 -4.27
N LEU A 68 5.04 6.93 -3.64
CA LEU A 68 3.98 6.26 -2.90
C LEU A 68 3.53 7.08 -1.68
N CYS A 69 4.46 7.68 -0.95
CA CYS A 69 4.15 8.61 0.14
C CYS A 69 3.49 9.90 -0.38
N ALA A 70 3.98 10.46 -1.50
CA ALA A 70 3.39 11.64 -2.09
C ALA A 70 1.94 11.41 -2.56
N LEU A 71 1.59 10.21 -3.02
CA LEU A 71 0.21 9.83 -3.34
C LEU A 71 -0.65 9.79 -2.07
N CYS A 72 -0.17 9.15 -0.99
CA CYS A 72 -0.87 9.13 0.29
C CYS A 72 -1.11 10.54 0.83
N GLU A 73 -0.10 11.40 0.81
CA GLU A 73 -0.22 12.80 1.24
C GLU A 73 -1.17 13.59 0.33
N HIS A 74 -1.08 13.45 -0.99
CA HIS A 74 -1.93 14.23 -1.89
C HIS A 74 -3.41 13.84 -1.79
N TYR A 75 -3.70 12.53 -1.77
CA TYR A 75 -5.08 12.01 -1.76
C TYR A 75 -5.61 11.74 -0.35
N GLN A 76 -4.78 11.95 0.68
CA GLN A 76 -5.13 11.87 2.10
C GLN A 76 -5.61 10.48 2.52
N PHE A 77 -4.87 9.42 2.17
CA PHE A 77 -5.09 8.07 2.70
C PHE A 77 -3.84 7.55 3.39
N ASP A 78 -3.99 6.52 4.22
CA ASP A 78 -3.11 6.31 5.37
C ASP A 78 -1.96 5.33 5.10
N GLY A 79 -1.86 4.81 3.88
CA GLY A 79 -0.79 3.90 3.49
C GLY A 79 -1.24 2.79 2.55
N TRP A 80 -0.48 1.69 2.57
CA TRP A 80 -0.62 0.60 1.60
C TRP A 80 -0.57 -0.77 2.27
N LEU A 81 -1.53 -1.63 1.92
CA LEU A 81 -1.35 -3.07 2.00
C LEU A 81 -0.43 -3.51 0.85
N VAL A 82 0.69 -4.15 1.16
CA VAL A 82 1.60 -4.73 0.16
C VAL A 82 1.35 -6.23 0.07
N ASN A 83 0.89 -6.68 -1.10
CA ASN A 83 0.52 -8.06 -1.36
C ASN A 83 1.29 -8.61 -2.57
N PHE A 84 2.45 -9.21 -2.34
CA PHE A 84 3.25 -9.82 -3.40
C PHE A 84 2.87 -11.29 -3.60
N GLU A 85 1.99 -11.55 -4.56
CA GLU A 85 1.50 -12.88 -4.95
C GLU A 85 2.25 -13.45 -6.18
N SER A 86 3.51 -13.06 -6.33
CA SER A 86 4.41 -13.54 -7.38
C SER A 86 5.75 -14.00 -6.78
N PRO A 87 6.42 -14.98 -7.38
CA PRO A 87 7.80 -15.31 -7.00
C PRO A 87 8.70 -14.07 -7.10
N LEU A 88 9.65 -13.94 -6.18
CA LEU A 88 10.69 -12.93 -6.30
C LEU A 88 11.56 -13.23 -7.52
N ALA A 89 11.81 -12.24 -8.38
CA ALA A 89 12.64 -12.41 -9.58
C ALA A 89 14.05 -12.95 -9.24
N SER A 90 14.63 -12.50 -8.13
CA SER A 90 15.93 -12.98 -7.63
C SER A 90 15.81 -14.14 -6.63
N GLY A 91 14.64 -14.78 -6.55
CA GLY A 91 14.35 -15.81 -5.54
C GLY A 91 14.58 -15.30 -4.12
N ARG A 92 15.10 -16.17 -3.25
CA ARG A 92 15.34 -15.85 -1.82
C ARG A 92 16.33 -14.68 -1.64
N GLU A 93 17.26 -14.46 -2.57
CA GLU A 93 18.25 -13.38 -2.49
C GLU A 93 17.60 -12.00 -2.61
N GLY A 94 16.46 -11.89 -3.29
CA GLY A 94 15.69 -10.64 -3.42
C GLY A 94 14.99 -10.19 -2.14
N MET A 95 14.92 -11.03 -1.10
CA MET A 95 14.18 -10.72 0.12
C MET A 95 14.73 -9.50 0.87
N GLY A 96 16.05 -9.29 0.84
CA GLY A 96 16.66 -8.11 1.47
C GLY A 96 16.13 -6.80 0.89
N ARG A 97 15.89 -6.76 -0.42
CA ARG A 97 15.34 -5.60 -1.12
C ARG A 97 13.86 -5.35 -0.79
N VAL A 98 13.09 -6.43 -0.58
CA VAL A 98 11.70 -6.33 -0.11
C VAL A 98 11.65 -5.75 1.29
N VAL A 99 12.53 -6.20 2.20
CA VAL A 99 12.62 -5.65 3.56
C VAL A 99 13.01 -4.18 3.53
N GLU A 100 14.04 -3.82 2.76
CA GLU A 100 14.45 -2.42 2.55
C GLU A 100 13.28 -1.56 2.06
N PHE A 101 12.54 -2.03 1.05
CA PHE A 101 11.36 -1.33 0.54
C PHE A 101 10.29 -1.09 1.63
N LEU A 102 9.96 -2.12 2.42
CA LEU A 102 8.93 -2.01 3.46
C LEU A 102 9.37 -1.10 4.62
N GLU A 103 10.64 -1.18 5.02
CA GLU A 103 11.21 -0.31 6.06
C GLU A 103 11.21 1.15 5.61
N THR A 104 11.73 1.44 4.42
CA THR A 104 11.78 2.80 3.86
C THR A 104 10.37 3.36 3.66
N LEU A 105 9.43 2.56 3.14
CA LEU A 105 8.03 2.96 3.00
C LEU A 105 7.40 3.29 4.36
N THR A 106 7.62 2.45 5.37
CA THR A 106 7.07 2.65 6.71
C THR A 106 7.59 3.94 7.34
N ILE A 107 8.90 4.19 7.26
CA ILE A 107 9.53 5.41 7.79
C ILE A 107 8.96 6.65 7.09
N CYS A 108 8.89 6.62 5.76
CA CYS A 108 8.41 7.75 4.96
C CYS A 108 6.93 8.06 5.23
N LEU A 109 6.06 7.04 5.32
CA LEU A 109 4.64 7.23 5.63
C LEU A 109 4.45 7.83 7.02
N LYS A 110 5.15 7.33 8.03
CA LYS A 110 5.09 7.87 9.40
C LYS A 110 5.52 9.33 9.48
N GLN A 111 6.50 9.74 8.68
CA GLN A 111 6.96 11.12 8.64
C GLN A 111 5.99 12.08 7.95
N ARG A 112 5.28 11.61 6.92
CA ARG A 112 4.46 12.49 6.04
C ARG A 112 2.97 12.43 6.32
N VAL A 113 2.47 11.27 6.75
CA VAL A 113 1.03 11.00 6.91
C VAL A 113 0.66 10.85 8.38
N GLY A 114 1.56 10.32 9.21
CA GLY A 114 1.37 10.10 10.65
C GLY A 114 1.37 8.62 11.04
N ASP A 115 1.12 8.35 12.32
CA ASP A 115 0.93 7.01 12.86
C ASP A 115 -0.53 6.52 12.69
#